data_AF-A0A1Y4GVK1-F1
#
_entry.id   AF-A0A1Y4GVK1-F1
#
_cell.length_a   1.000
_cell.length_b   1.000
_cell.length_c   1.000
_cell.angle_alpha   90.00
_cell.angle_beta   90.00
_cell.angle_gamma   90.00
#
_symmetry.space_group_name_H-M   'P 1'
#
loop_
_entity.id
_entity.type
_entity.pdbx_description
1 polymer ?
#
loop_
_entity_poly.entity_id
_entity_poly.type
_entity_poly.pdbx_seq_one_letter_code
_entity_poly.pdbx_strand_id
1 'polypeptide(L)'
;MSAIHRIILVGNGFDLAHGLATRYENFIDWYWEQYISKLKDCLINTYSDTLCSFTLKEAMYGDRWYQFLSPYNNKSFENKSGREIYEILKEQKETVSIEQTPFMNRICQSIESKGWVDIENEYYQALNHEYFECPEKLNKEFEIVKSKLVKYLTLVQSSNIDESIVKPALKEKILAPIRIDEIAIGARSQLVDFIRSRYFGEADGSYISIGEQLGWDKRAENIEAMNRFSRKWGDKIEEFGIESAIDSQDIPETLLSPIRLMLLNFNYTRTADLYLPQDKKLAYWFPIDHIHGQLNDPQSIIFGYGDELDDNYRNIVKLNNNEHLRNIKSIRYLETQNYRNMLAFIESAPYQVYIMGHSCGNSDRTLLNTLFEHKNCISIKPFYHRQEDGSDNYLEIVQNISRNFTDMKLMRDRVVNKTLCETL
;
A
#
# COMPACT_ATOMS: atom_id res chain seq x y z
N MET A 1 22.46 7.50 18.31
CA MET A 1 22.72 7.15 16.89
C MET A 1 22.64 8.45 16.10
N SER A 2 23.66 8.76 15.29
CA SER A 2 23.80 10.03 14.56
C SER A 2 23.09 10.07 13.20
N ALA A 3 22.14 9.16 12.96
CA ALA A 3 21.43 9.05 11.70
C ALA A 3 19.92 9.04 11.93
N ILE A 4 19.18 9.68 11.02
CA ILE A 4 17.74 9.51 10.89
C ILE A 4 17.44 9.05 9.46
N HIS A 5 16.59 8.04 9.33
CA HIS A 5 16.14 7.50 8.05
C HIS A 5 14.69 7.90 7.77
N ARG A 6 14.23 7.64 6.54
CA ARG A 6 12.83 7.78 6.16
C ARG A 6 12.31 6.48 5.55
N ILE A 7 11.05 6.17 5.84
CA ILE A 7 10.30 5.09 5.20
C ILE A 7 9.09 5.74 4.52
N ILE A 8 8.92 5.49 3.23
CA ILE A 8 7.71 5.83 2.49
C ILE A 8 6.87 4.57 2.38
N LEU A 9 5.75 4.53 3.08
CA LEU A 9 4.74 3.48 2.94
C LEU A 9 3.85 3.83 1.76
N VAL A 10 3.90 3.01 0.72
CA VAL A 10 3.05 3.16 -0.45
C VAL A 10 2.04 2.03 -0.52
N GLY A 11 0.78 2.37 -0.75
CA GLY A 11 -0.28 1.41 -1.02
C GLY A 11 -1.18 1.87 -2.16
N ASN A 12 -2.34 1.21 -2.31
CA ASN A 12 -3.12 1.28 -3.55
C ASN A 12 -3.58 2.71 -3.89
N GLY A 13 -3.86 3.53 -2.87
CA GLY A 13 -4.20 4.93 -3.03
C GLY A 13 -3.14 5.76 -3.76
N PHE A 14 -1.87 5.33 -3.76
CA PHE A 14 -0.82 5.99 -4.54
C PHE A 14 -1.04 5.78 -6.03
N ASP A 15 -1.31 4.55 -6.47
CA ASP A 15 -1.65 4.24 -7.86
C ASP A 15 -2.92 4.99 -8.28
N LEU A 16 -3.93 5.04 -7.41
CA LEU A 16 -5.17 5.80 -7.64
C LEU A 16 -4.91 7.31 -7.78
N ALA A 17 -3.96 7.86 -7.03
CA ALA A 17 -3.56 9.26 -7.17
C ALA A 17 -2.99 9.55 -8.57
N HIS A 18 -2.47 8.52 -9.26
CA HIS A 18 -1.97 8.60 -10.63
C HIS A 18 -3.03 8.24 -11.68
N GLY A 19 -4.28 7.99 -11.28
CA GLY A 19 -5.36 7.61 -12.19
C GLY A 19 -5.28 6.18 -12.69
N LEU A 20 -4.48 5.31 -12.04
CA LEU A 20 -4.38 3.91 -12.42
C LEU A 20 -5.58 3.11 -11.93
N ALA A 21 -6.05 2.19 -12.77
CA ALA A 21 -7.18 1.32 -12.45
C ALA A 21 -6.75 0.14 -11.57
N THR A 22 -6.44 0.39 -10.29
CA THR A 22 -5.88 -0.64 -9.38
C THR A 22 -6.77 -1.00 -8.19
N ARG A 23 -7.99 -0.44 -8.11
CA ARG A 23 -9.02 -0.91 -7.16
C ARG A 23 -9.39 -2.37 -7.46
N TYR A 24 -9.75 -3.12 -6.41
CA TYR A 24 -10.31 -4.46 -6.58
C TYR A 24 -11.62 -4.44 -7.39
N GLU A 25 -12.39 -3.35 -7.35
CA GLU A 25 -13.55 -3.19 -8.24
C GLU A 25 -13.14 -3.23 -9.73
N ASN A 26 -12.12 -2.47 -10.13
CA ASN A 26 -11.65 -2.47 -11.52
C ASN A 26 -11.18 -3.88 -11.95
N PHE A 27 -10.58 -4.63 -11.03
CA PHE A 27 -10.22 -6.03 -11.26
C PHE A 27 -11.46 -6.91 -11.48
N ILE A 28 -12.52 -6.75 -10.69
CA ILE A 28 -13.77 -7.51 -10.84
C ILE A 28 -14.49 -7.12 -12.13
N ASP A 29 -14.48 -5.86 -12.52
CA ASP A 29 -15.00 -5.40 -13.81
C ASP A 29 -14.25 -6.07 -14.96
N TRP A 30 -12.90 -6.08 -14.91
CA TRP A 30 -12.08 -6.80 -15.87
C TRP A 30 -12.37 -8.31 -15.87
N TYR A 31 -12.59 -8.92 -14.70
CA TYR A 31 -12.97 -10.33 -14.61
C TYR A 31 -14.26 -10.60 -15.38
N TRP A 32 -15.28 -9.75 -15.22
CA TRP A 32 -16.54 -9.87 -15.95
C TRP A 32 -16.36 -9.66 -17.45
N GLU A 33 -15.52 -8.72 -17.88
CA GLU A 33 -15.17 -8.58 -19.30
C GLU A 33 -14.61 -9.88 -19.88
N GLN A 34 -13.65 -10.51 -19.19
CA GLN A 34 -13.06 -11.75 -19.64
C GLN A 34 -14.05 -12.92 -19.62
N TYR A 35 -14.91 -12.99 -18.60
CA TYR A 35 -15.90 -14.04 -18.47
C TYR A 35 -16.95 -13.95 -19.58
N ILE A 36 -17.51 -12.75 -19.80
CA ILE A 36 -18.52 -12.51 -20.83
C ILE A 36 -17.94 -12.67 -22.23
N SER A 37 -16.69 -12.25 -22.48
CA SER A 37 -16.03 -12.51 -23.77
C SER A 37 -16.00 -14.01 -24.09
N LYS A 38 -15.64 -14.85 -23.11
CA LYS A 38 -15.64 -16.32 -23.32
C LYS A 38 -17.03 -16.90 -23.41
N LEU A 39 -17.99 -16.33 -22.68
CA LEU A 39 -19.40 -16.71 -22.75
C LEU A 39 -19.96 -16.46 -24.17
N LYS A 40 -19.64 -15.31 -24.78
CA LYS A 40 -20.04 -14.98 -26.16
C LYS A 40 -19.53 -15.99 -27.18
N ASP A 41 -18.36 -16.59 -26.96
CA ASP A 41 -17.79 -17.61 -27.85
C ASP A 41 -18.24 -19.05 -27.51
N CYS A 42 -19.06 -19.23 -26.46
CA CYS A 42 -19.43 -20.55 -25.99
C CYS A 42 -20.54 -21.18 -26.85
N LEU A 43 -20.24 -22.39 -27.37
CA LEU A 43 -21.09 -23.16 -28.29
C LEU A 43 -22.03 -24.14 -27.60
N ILE A 44 -22.10 -24.12 -26.27
CA ILE A 44 -22.98 -24.96 -25.45
C ILE A 44 -23.79 -24.08 -24.49
N ASN A 45 -24.74 -24.68 -23.76
CA ASN A 45 -25.66 -23.98 -22.87
C ASN A 45 -25.07 -23.64 -21.49
N THR A 46 -23.93 -24.24 -21.14
CA THR A 46 -23.25 -23.99 -19.87
C THR A 46 -21.82 -23.53 -20.12
N TYR A 47 -21.44 -22.43 -19.48
CA TYR A 47 -20.05 -22.03 -19.37
C TYR A 47 -19.73 -21.84 -17.90
N SER A 48 -18.60 -22.40 -17.47
CA SER A 48 -18.16 -22.28 -16.09
C SER A 48 -16.66 -22.05 -16.01
N ASP A 49 -16.25 -21.29 -15.01
CA ASP A 49 -14.91 -21.33 -14.48
C ASP A 49 -14.96 -21.74 -13.00
N THR A 50 -13.84 -21.64 -12.28
CA THR A 50 -13.77 -22.07 -10.86
C THR A 50 -14.63 -21.21 -9.93
N LEU A 51 -14.98 -19.97 -10.30
CA LEU A 51 -15.68 -19.01 -9.43
C LEU A 51 -17.16 -18.88 -9.79
N CYS A 52 -17.51 -19.05 -11.07
CA CYS A 52 -18.87 -18.83 -11.58
C CYS A 52 -19.27 -19.87 -12.65
N SER A 53 -20.55 -20.23 -12.67
CA SER A 53 -21.18 -21.07 -13.70
C SER A 53 -22.46 -20.41 -14.22
N PHE A 54 -22.56 -20.26 -15.54
CA PHE A 54 -23.70 -19.65 -16.24
C PHE A 54 -24.34 -20.72 -17.12
N THR A 55 -25.62 -21.00 -16.89
CA THR A 55 -26.39 -22.01 -17.63
C THR A 55 -27.67 -21.43 -18.20
N LEU A 56 -27.91 -21.63 -19.50
CA LEU A 56 -29.19 -21.34 -20.14
C LEU A 56 -30.21 -22.43 -19.75
N LYS A 57 -31.37 -22.01 -19.25
CA LYS A 57 -32.50 -22.91 -18.96
C LYS A 57 -33.15 -23.31 -20.29
N GLU A 58 -33.58 -24.57 -20.40
CA GLU A 58 -33.99 -25.28 -21.63
C GLU A 58 -35.16 -24.68 -22.46
N ALA A 59 -35.59 -23.45 -22.22
CA ALA A 59 -36.75 -22.87 -22.86
C ALA A 59 -36.38 -21.71 -23.80
N MET A 60 -36.42 -22.01 -25.11
CA MET A 60 -36.90 -21.16 -26.21
C MET A 60 -35.91 -20.68 -27.28
N TYR A 61 -34.59 -20.72 -27.07
CA TYR A 61 -33.62 -20.27 -28.08
C TYR A 61 -32.42 -21.20 -28.06
N GLY A 62 -32.10 -21.82 -29.20
CA GLY A 62 -31.12 -22.91 -29.35
C GLY A 62 -29.98 -22.84 -28.33
N ASP A 63 -29.74 -23.97 -27.66
CA ASP A 63 -29.07 -24.16 -26.36
C ASP A 63 -27.59 -23.72 -26.30
N ARG A 64 -27.26 -22.52 -26.78
CA ARG A 64 -25.89 -22.06 -26.99
C ARG A 64 -25.76 -20.58 -26.67
N TRP A 65 -24.81 -20.27 -25.80
CA TRP A 65 -24.52 -18.90 -25.38
C TRP A 65 -24.20 -17.96 -26.54
N TYR A 66 -23.47 -18.41 -27.56
CA TYR A 66 -23.18 -17.61 -28.76
C TYR A 66 -24.44 -17.09 -29.46
N GLN A 67 -25.49 -17.92 -29.58
CA GLN A 67 -26.74 -17.52 -30.22
C GLN A 67 -27.53 -16.57 -29.33
N PHE A 68 -27.63 -16.90 -28.03
CA PHE A 68 -28.32 -16.09 -27.04
C PHE A 68 -27.71 -14.69 -26.90
N LEU A 69 -26.37 -14.59 -26.94
CA LEU A 69 -25.66 -13.32 -26.82
C LEU A 69 -25.46 -12.60 -28.16
N SER A 70 -25.84 -13.21 -29.30
CA SER A 70 -25.71 -12.55 -30.62
C SER A 70 -26.42 -11.20 -30.74
N PRO A 71 -27.60 -10.95 -30.11
CA PRO A 71 -28.22 -9.63 -30.13
C PRO A 71 -27.40 -8.57 -29.38
N TYR A 72 -26.61 -8.99 -28.37
CA TYR A 72 -25.70 -8.13 -27.63
C TYR A 72 -24.42 -7.80 -28.42
N ASN A 73 -24.24 -8.39 -29.60
CA ASN A 73 -23.18 -8.04 -30.55
C ASN A 73 -23.66 -7.06 -31.63
N ASN A 74 -24.93 -6.60 -31.60
CA ASN A 74 -25.40 -5.54 -32.49
C ASN A 74 -25.00 -4.14 -31.96
N LYS A 75 -24.90 -3.16 -32.87
CA LYS A 75 -24.44 -1.77 -32.64
C LYS A 75 -25.05 -1.03 -31.43
N SER A 76 -26.21 -1.44 -30.88
CA SER A 76 -26.78 -0.81 -29.68
C SER A 76 -26.23 -1.36 -28.36
N PHE A 77 -25.51 -2.48 -28.38
CA PHE A 77 -24.94 -3.17 -27.21
C PHE A 77 -23.42 -3.36 -27.28
N GLU A 78 -22.77 -3.06 -28.42
CA GLU A 78 -21.31 -3.11 -28.59
C GLU A 78 -20.52 -2.29 -27.55
N ASN A 79 -21.16 -1.31 -26.90
CA ASN A 79 -20.53 -0.42 -25.92
C ASN A 79 -20.80 -0.80 -24.45
N LYS A 80 -21.54 -1.89 -24.17
CA LYS A 80 -21.77 -2.31 -22.78
C LYS A 80 -20.58 -3.08 -22.24
N SER A 81 -20.16 -2.71 -21.03
CA SER A 81 -19.17 -3.44 -20.26
C SER A 81 -19.64 -4.84 -19.88
N GLY A 82 -18.71 -5.74 -19.64
CA GLY A 82 -18.94 -7.09 -19.13
C GLY A 82 -19.74 -7.08 -17.83
N ARG A 83 -19.55 -6.07 -16.97
CA ARG A 83 -20.36 -5.88 -15.75
C ARG A 83 -21.82 -5.55 -16.06
N GLU A 84 -22.08 -4.64 -17.00
CA GLU A 84 -23.45 -4.33 -17.41
C GLU A 84 -24.14 -5.55 -18.03
N ILE A 85 -23.42 -6.35 -18.82
CA ILE A 85 -23.97 -7.59 -19.38
C ILE A 85 -24.26 -8.59 -18.25
N TYR A 86 -23.36 -8.74 -17.29
CA TYR A 86 -23.58 -9.57 -16.11
C TYR A 86 -24.85 -9.18 -15.35
N GLU A 87 -25.07 -7.89 -15.06
CA GLU A 87 -26.28 -7.43 -14.36
C GLU A 87 -27.55 -7.73 -15.15
N ILE A 88 -27.55 -7.54 -16.49
CA ILE A 88 -28.69 -7.90 -17.34
C ILE A 88 -28.99 -9.40 -17.26
N LEU A 89 -27.96 -10.25 -17.31
CA LEU A 89 -28.13 -11.70 -17.23
C LEU A 89 -28.62 -12.13 -15.83
N LYS A 90 -28.18 -11.46 -14.78
CA LYS A 90 -28.60 -11.68 -13.39
C LYS A 90 -30.09 -11.36 -13.17
N GLU A 91 -30.63 -10.38 -13.89
CA GLU A 91 -32.07 -10.06 -13.87
C GLU A 91 -32.92 -11.09 -14.63
N GLN A 92 -32.37 -11.77 -15.63
CA GLN A 92 -33.06 -12.77 -16.48
C GLN A 92 -33.15 -14.16 -15.82
N LYS A 93 -33.60 -14.23 -14.56
CA LYS A 93 -33.63 -15.47 -13.76
C LYS A 93 -34.48 -16.60 -14.37
N GLU A 94 -35.46 -16.28 -15.20
CA GLU A 94 -36.30 -17.27 -15.89
C GLU A 94 -35.55 -17.97 -17.03
N THR A 95 -34.54 -17.33 -17.59
CA THR A 95 -33.79 -17.82 -18.77
C THR A 95 -32.37 -18.25 -18.42
N VAL A 96 -31.74 -17.60 -17.44
CA VAL A 96 -30.35 -17.81 -17.05
C VAL A 96 -30.28 -18.27 -15.60
N SER A 97 -29.52 -19.33 -15.36
CA SER A 97 -29.05 -19.72 -14.03
C SER A 97 -27.61 -19.27 -13.85
N ILE A 98 -27.35 -18.45 -12.83
CA ILE A 98 -26.00 -18.01 -12.43
C ILE A 98 -25.71 -18.61 -11.07
N GLU A 99 -24.68 -19.44 -11.01
CA GLU A 99 -24.14 -20.01 -9.78
C GLU A 99 -22.78 -19.39 -9.50
N GLN A 100 -22.57 -18.90 -8.28
CA GLN A 100 -21.31 -18.35 -7.81
C GLN A 100 -20.85 -19.15 -6.59
N THR A 101 -19.54 -19.33 -6.45
CA THR A 101 -18.99 -19.78 -5.17
C THR A 101 -19.38 -18.79 -4.06
N PRO A 102 -19.63 -19.24 -2.81
CA PRO A 102 -19.95 -18.36 -1.70
C PRO A 102 -18.94 -17.20 -1.55
N PHE A 103 -17.65 -17.43 -1.75
CA PHE A 103 -16.63 -16.38 -1.70
C PHE A 103 -16.79 -15.33 -2.82
N MET A 104 -16.94 -15.74 -4.08
CA MET A 104 -17.18 -14.80 -5.19
C MET A 104 -18.46 -13.99 -4.98
N ASN A 105 -19.50 -14.62 -4.43
CA ASN A 105 -20.75 -13.94 -4.11
C ASN A 105 -20.54 -12.85 -3.04
N ARG A 106 -19.75 -13.12 -1.98
CA ARG A 106 -19.38 -12.10 -0.98
C ARG A 106 -18.67 -10.90 -1.61
N ILE A 107 -17.71 -11.16 -2.50
CA ILE A 107 -16.99 -10.10 -3.22
C ILE A 107 -17.96 -9.22 -4.00
N CYS A 108 -18.85 -9.83 -4.81
CA CYS A 108 -19.83 -9.10 -5.60
C CYS A 108 -20.80 -8.29 -4.71
N GLN A 109 -21.31 -8.91 -3.64
CA GLN A 109 -22.22 -8.25 -2.69
C GLN A 109 -21.57 -7.03 -2.00
N SER A 110 -20.29 -7.11 -1.63
CA SER A 110 -19.58 -5.97 -1.04
C SER A 110 -19.45 -4.82 -2.03
N ILE A 111 -19.15 -5.09 -3.31
CA ILE A 111 -19.14 -4.05 -4.35
C ILE A 111 -20.55 -3.46 -4.55
N GLU A 112 -21.57 -4.30 -4.66
CA GLU A 112 -22.96 -3.84 -4.89
C GLU A 112 -23.50 -3.00 -3.73
N SER A 113 -23.18 -3.36 -2.48
CA SER A 113 -23.72 -2.69 -1.29
C SER A 113 -22.90 -1.51 -0.79
N LYS A 114 -21.58 -1.53 -0.98
CA LYS A 114 -20.65 -0.51 -0.43
C LYS A 114 -19.96 0.32 -1.51
N GLY A 115 -19.96 -0.12 -2.77
CA GLY A 115 -19.18 0.49 -3.86
C GLY A 115 -17.68 0.17 -3.80
N TRP A 116 -17.25 -0.74 -2.92
CA TRP A 116 -15.86 -1.18 -2.82
C TRP A 116 -15.78 -2.56 -2.14
N VAL A 117 -14.63 -3.21 -2.26
CA VAL A 117 -14.36 -4.49 -1.59
C VAL A 117 -12.91 -4.54 -1.12
N ASP A 118 -12.69 -5.14 0.04
CA ASP A 118 -11.38 -5.61 0.49
C ASP A 118 -11.39 -7.14 0.46
N ILE A 119 -10.86 -7.71 -0.63
CA ILE A 119 -10.92 -9.14 -0.90
C ILE A 119 -10.20 -9.95 0.19
N GLU A 120 -9.14 -9.41 0.78
CA GLU A 120 -8.38 -10.08 1.84
C GLU A 120 -9.21 -10.19 3.12
N ASN A 121 -9.93 -9.12 3.47
CA ASN A 121 -10.86 -9.13 4.60
C ASN A 121 -12.09 -10.02 4.32
N GLU A 122 -12.66 -10.00 3.12
CA GLU A 122 -13.76 -10.91 2.75
C GLU A 122 -13.32 -12.38 2.83
N TYR A 123 -12.08 -12.69 2.44
CA TYR A 123 -11.51 -14.03 2.61
C TYR A 123 -11.43 -14.41 4.09
N TYR A 124 -10.89 -13.52 4.94
CA TYR A 124 -10.79 -13.78 6.37
C TYR A 124 -12.15 -14.00 7.03
N GLN A 125 -13.16 -13.21 6.64
CA GLN A 125 -14.53 -13.40 7.12
C GLN A 125 -15.12 -14.72 6.66
N ALA A 126 -14.97 -15.08 5.38
CA ALA A 126 -15.44 -16.37 4.84
C ALA A 126 -14.77 -17.57 5.51
N LEU A 127 -13.47 -17.46 5.82
CA LEU A 127 -12.68 -18.48 6.51
C LEU A 127 -13.20 -18.76 7.92
N ASN A 128 -13.68 -17.73 8.62
CA ASN A 128 -14.25 -17.84 9.96
C ASN A 128 -15.74 -18.23 9.98
N HIS A 129 -16.40 -18.32 8.82
CA HIS A 129 -17.84 -18.60 8.70
C HIS A 129 -18.11 -19.77 7.74
N GLU A 130 -18.47 -19.51 6.47
CA GLU A 130 -18.94 -20.54 5.52
C GLU A 130 -17.95 -21.67 5.29
N TYR A 131 -16.65 -21.36 5.40
CA TYR A 131 -15.58 -22.28 5.07
C TYR A 131 -14.80 -22.74 6.30
N PHE A 132 -15.32 -22.49 7.52
CA PHE A 132 -14.64 -22.90 8.74
C PHE A 132 -14.39 -24.42 8.78
N GLU A 133 -15.35 -25.23 8.32
CA GLU A 133 -15.19 -26.69 8.28
C GLU A 133 -14.49 -27.20 6.99
N CYS A 134 -14.26 -26.34 6.00
CA CYS A 134 -13.64 -26.75 4.71
C CYS A 134 -12.75 -25.64 4.09
N PRO A 135 -11.73 -25.17 4.84
CA PRO A 135 -10.87 -24.06 4.41
C PRO A 135 -10.14 -24.34 3.08
N GLU A 136 -9.92 -25.60 2.73
CA GLU A 136 -9.27 -26.02 1.48
C GLU A 136 -10.03 -25.55 0.24
N LYS A 137 -11.37 -25.49 0.30
CA LYS A 137 -12.19 -25.00 -0.81
C LYS A 137 -11.98 -23.50 -1.01
N LEU A 138 -12.05 -22.73 0.07
CA LEU A 138 -11.79 -21.30 0.04
C LEU A 138 -10.37 -20.99 -0.41
N ASN A 139 -9.38 -21.75 0.04
CA ASN A 139 -7.98 -21.61 -0.37
C ASN A 139 -7.79 -21.78 -1.89
N LYS A 140 -8.50 -22.74 -2.49
CA LYS A 140 -8.48 -22.93 -3.95
C LYS A 140 -9.14 -21.78 -4.69
N GLU A 141 -10.30 -21.32 -4.21
CA GLU A 141 -11.01 -20.16 -4.79
C GLU A 141 -10.14 -18.90 -4.72
N PHE A 142 -9.50 -18.66 -3.57
CA PHE A 142 -8.63 -17.52 -3.33
C PHE A 142 -7.38 -17.51 -4.21
N GLU A 143 -6.76 -18.68 -4.44
CA GLU A 143 -5.61 -18.80 -5.36
C GLU A 143 -6.00 -18.47 -6.82
N ILE A 144 -7.22 -18.83 -7.25
CA ILE A 144 -7.73 -18.46 -8.57
C ILE A 144 -7.93 -16.94 -8.66
N VAL A 145 -8.49 -16.31 -7.62
CA VAL A 145 -8.63 -14.84 -7.54
C VAL A 145 -7.26 -14.17 -7.61
N LYS A 146 -6.28 -14.64 -6.83
CA LYS A 146 -4.89 -14.17 -6.85
C LYS A 146 -4.29 -14.25 -8.26
N SER A 147 -4.39 -15.40 -8.91
CA SER A 147 -3.84 -15.62 -10.26
C SER A 147 -4.45 -14.66 -11.29
N LYS A 148 -5.77 -14.46 -11.25
CA LYS A 148 -6.49 -13.52 -12.12
C LYS A 148 -6.11 -12.07 -11.81
N LEU A 149 -5.96 -11.71 -10.53
CA LEU A 149 -5.53 -10.38 -10.10
C LEU A 149 -4.11 -10.06 -10.60
N VAL A 150 -3.16 -10.98 -10.46
CA VAL A 150 -1.79 -10.81 -10.97
C VAL A 150 -1.82 -10.59 -12.49
N LYS A 151 -2.62 -11.36 -13.22
CA LYS A 151 -2.78 -11.17 -14.67
C LYS A 151 -3.32 -9.78 -15.01
N TYR A 152 -4.36 -9.33 -14.30
CA TYR A 152 -4.95 -8.01 -14.49
C TYR A 152 -3.94 -6.87 -14.23
N LEU A 153 -3.30 -6.87 -13.06
CA LEU A 153 -2.36 -5.82 -12.68
C LEU A 153 -1.12 -5.81 -13.58
N THR A 154 -0.70 -6.96 -14.12
CA THR A 154 0.36 -7.01 -15.13
C THR A 154 -0.02 -6.24 -16.39
N LEU A 155 -1.28 -6.33 -16.83
CA LEU A 155 -1.79 -5.56 -17.97
C LEU A 155 -1.78 -4.06 -17.68
N VAL A 156 -2.31 -3.65 -16.53
CA VAL A 156 -2.31 -2.25 -16.08
C VAL A 156 -0.89 -1.68 -16.04
N GLN A 157 0.04 -2.40 -15.41
CA GLN A 157 1.44 -1.97 -15.34
C GLN A 157 2.07 -1.82 -16.72
N SER A 158 1.89 -2.81 -17.61
CA SER A 158 2.49 -2.77 -18.95
C SER A 158 1.92 -1.68 -19.87
N SER A 159 0.68 -1.24 -19.62
CA SER A 159 -0.05 -0.32 -20.50
C SER A 159 -0.03 1.12 -20.01
N ASN A 160 0.17 1.35 -18.71
CA ASN A 160 -0.10 2.65 -18.09
C ASN A 160 1.03 3.17 -17.17
N ILE A 161 2.08 2.39 -16.91
CA ILE A 161 3.16 2.79 -16.02
C ILE A 161 4.46 2.99 -16.81
N ASP A 162 4.82 4.25 -17.02
CA ASP A 162 6.10 4.69 -17.56
C ASP A 162 6.58 5.97 -16.87
N GLU A 163 7.74 6.50 -17.26
CA GLU A 163 8.36 7.68 -16.63
C GLU A 163 7.47 8.94 -16.63
N SER A 164 6.51 9.05 -17.55
CA SER A 164 5.59 10.20 -17.64
C SER A 164 4.61 10.29 -16.46
N ILE A 165 4.42 9.19 -15.73
CA ILE A 165 3.52 9.15 -14.57
C ILE A 165 4.09 9.91 -13.36
N VAL A 166 5.40 10.16 -13.34
CA VAL A 166 6.08 10.78 -12.21
C VAL A 166 5.68 12.23 -12.07
N LYS A 167 5.01 12.55 -10.97
CA LYS A 167 4.63 13.91 -10.59
C LYS A 167 5.78 14.60 -9.83
N PRO A 168 6.38 15.70 -10.34
CA PRO A 168 7.51 16.37 -9.70
C PRO A 168 7.22 16.83 -8.26
N ALA A 169 6.04 17.42 -8.02
CA ALA A 169 5.64 17.89 -6.69
C ALA A 169 5.57 16.75 -5.64
N LEU A 170 5.24 15.52 -6.06
CA LEU A 170 5.22 14.38 -5.16
C LEU A 170 6.63 13.85 -4.89
N LYS A 171 7.51 13.89 -5.90
CA LYS A 171 8.93 13.57 -5.74
C LYS A 171 9.62 14.52 -4.76
N GLU A 172 9.31 15.82 -4.83
CA GLU A 172 9.79 16.83 -3.88
C GLU A 172 9.34 16.52 -2.45
N LYS A 173 8.07 16.15 -2.23
CA LYS A 173 7.56 15.73 -0.91
C LYS A 173 8.26 14.49 -0.36
N ILE A 174 8.51 13.48 -1.19
CA ILE A 174 9.22 12.25 -0.80
C ILE A 174 10.63 12.58 -0.28
N LEU A 175 11.32 13.49 -0.97
CA LEU A 175 12.73 13.83 -0.73
C LEU A 175 12.93 15.03 0.20
N ALA A 176 11.83 15.61 0.71
CA ALA A 176 11.86 16.81 1.54
C ALA A 176 12.69 16.61 2.82
N PRO A 177 13.32 17.65 3.38
CA PRO A 177 13.96 17.57 4.69
C PRO A 177 12.99 17.17 5.81
N ILE A 178 13.51 16.67 6.92
CA ILE A 178 12.72 16.40 8.13
C ILE A 178 12.26 17.73 8.71
N ARG A 179 10.97 17.85 9.03
CA ARG A 179 10.46 19.00 9.78
C ARG A 179 10.50 18.73 11.27
N ILE A 180 11.05 19.68 12.03
CA ILE A 180 11.27 19.55 13.48
C ILE A 180 9.93 19.40 14.23
N ASP A 181 8.90 20.12 13.78
CA ASP A 181 7.55 20.11 14.37
C ASP A 181 6.76 18.82 14.09
N GLU A 182 7.25 17.94 13.22
CA GLU A 182 6.67 16.62 12.95
C GLU A 182 7.22 15.51 13.85
N ILE A 183 8.32 15.77 14.58
CA ILE A 183 8.98 14.76 15.41
C ILE A 183 8.25 14.59 16.73
N ALA A 184 8.05 13.33 17.11
CA ALA A 184 7.44 12.95 18.39
C ALA A 184 8.20 13.59 19.56
N ILE A 185 7.47 14.03 20.59
CA ILE A 185 8.08 14.70 21.74
C ILE A 185 9.00 13.72 22.48
N GLY A 186 8.61 12.45 22.58
CA GLY A 186 9.43 11.38 23.13
C GLY A 186 10.70 11.07 22.33
N ALA A 187 10.81 11.54 21.08
CA ALA A 187 11.94 11.32 20.19
C ALA A 187 12.88 12.54 20.04
N ARG A 188 12.70 13.56 20.89
CA ARG A 188 13.48 14.81 20.81
C ARG A 188 14.98 14.59 20.95
N SER A 189 15.43 13.69 21.83
CA SER A 189 16.87 13.42 22.03
C SER A 189 17.53 12.88 20.76
N GLN A 190 16.83 11.99 20.03
CA GLN A 190 17.32 11.46 18.75
C GLN A 190 17.48 12.56 17.69
N LEU A 191 16.55 13.52 17.64
CA LEU A 191 16.66 14.68 16.73
C LEU A 191 17.84 15.58 17.10
N VAL A 192 18.01 15.87 18.39
CA VAL A 192 19.14 16.68 18.89
C VAL A 192 20.47 16.02 18.55
N ASP A 193 20.63 14.72 18.84
CA ASP A 193 21.84 13.96 18.53
C ASP A 193 22.13 13.93 17.02
N PHE A 194 21.09 13.78 16.20
CA PHE A 194 21.19 13.82 14.75
C PHE A 194 21.74 15.17 14.26
N ILE A 195 21.13 16.28 14.65
CA ILE A 195 21.55 17.63 14.22
C ILE A 195 22.94 17.97 14.79
N ARG A 196 23.20 17.64 16.06
CA ARG A 196 24.48 17.85 16.74
C ARG A 196 25.62 17.18 15.96
N SER A 197 25.47 15.90 15.63
CA SER A 197 26.50 15.14 14.93
C SER A 197 26.85 15.74 13.55
N ARG A 198 25.85 16.25 12.83
CA ARG A 198 26.04 16.90 11.52
C ARG A 198 26.65 18.29 11.62
N TYR A 199 26.30 19.05 12.66
CA TYR A 199 26.85 20.38 12.89
C TYR A 199 28.32 20.35 13.32
N PHE A 200 28.67 19.49 14.28
CA PHE A 200 30.03 19.42 14.84
C PHE A 200 30.97 18.46 14.10
N GLY A 201 30.45 17.57 13.24
CA GLY A 201 31.27 16.65 12.46
C GLY A 201 31.91 15.53 13.29
N GLU A 202 31.23 15.05 14.34
CA GLU A 202 31.74 14.01 15.24
C GLU A 202 31.86 12.63 14.56
N ALA A 203 33.09 12.37 14.07
CA ALA A 203 33.89 11.15 13.90
C ALA A 203 33.35 9.79 13.40
N ASP A 204 32.05 9.44 13.45
CA ASP A 204 31.61 8.09 12.99
C ASP A 204 31.06 8.04 11.56
N GLY A 205 31.50 9.00 10.73
CA GLY A 205 31.21 9.09 9.30
C GLY A 205 30.40 10.35 8.99
N SER A 206 30.93 11.17 8.08
CA SER A 206 30.13 12.19 7.41
C SER A 206 29.07 11.48 6.58
N TYR A 207 27.91 11.18 7.20
CA TYR A 207 26.83 10.51 6.49
C TYR A 207 26.37 11.41 5.35
N ILE A 208 26.74 10.99 4.14
CA ILE A 208 26.27 11.60 2.89
C ILE A 208 24.75 11.39 2.85
N SER A 209 24.02 12.49 2.95
CA SER A 209 22.56 12.53 2.91
C SER A 209 22.03 12.07 1.57
N ILE A 210 20.73 11.77 1.51
CA ILE A 210 20.08 11.43 0.24
C ILE A 210 20.17 12.58 -0.77
N GLY A 211 20.18 13.84 -0.32
CA GLY A 211 20.31 15.02 -1.20
C GLY A 211 21.69 15.08 -1.87
N GLU A 212 22.74 14.81 -1.10
CA GLU A 212 24.11 14.76 -1.61
C GLU A 212 24.32 13.59 -2.60
N GLN A 213 23.72 12.43 -2.34
CA GLN A 213 23.82 11.26 -3.23
C GLN A 213 23.17 11.46 -4.59
N LEU A 214 22.08 12.23 -4.65
CA LEU A 214 21.37 12.52 -5.90
C LEU A 214 22.11 13.54 -6.77
N GLY A 215 23.21 14.14 -6.28
CA GLY A 215 23.89 15.24 -6.97
C GLY A 215 23.01 16.49 -7.11
N TRP A 216 21.90 16.54 -6.37
CA TRP A 216 21.01 17.70 -6.26
C TRP A 216 21.52 18.73 -5.27
N ASP A 217 22.68 18.44 -4.69
CA ASP A 217 23.29 19.26 -3.68
C ASP A 217 23.70 20.59 -4.30
N LYS A 218 22.95 21.62 -3.94
CA LYS A 218 23.28 23.00 -4.23
C LYS A 218 24.43 23.41 -3.31
N ARG A 219 25.60 22.80 -3.51
CA ARG A 219 26.74 22.87 -2.58
C ARG A 219 27.09 24.29 -2.18
N ALA A 220 27.05 25.23 -3.13
CA ALA A 220 27.25 26.65 -2.86
C ALA A 220 26.17 27.25 -1.95
N GLU A 221 24.89 26.93 -2.20
CA GLU A 221 23.76 27.38 -1.37
C GLU A 221 23.80 26.75 0.02
N ASN A 222 24.20 25.48 0.13
CA ASN A 222 24.34 24.77 1.41
C ASN A 222 25.48 25.36 2.25
N ILE A 223 26.65 25.60 1.64
CA ILE A 223 27.78 26.26 2.31
C ILE A 223 27.34 27.65 2.81
N GLU A 224 26.65 28.41 1.98
CA GLU A 224 26.18 29.73 2.37
C GLU A 224 25.11 29.67 3.47
N ALA A 225 24.19 28.70 3.42
CA ALA A 225 23.21 28.47 4.48
C ALA A 225 23.88 28.11 5.82
N MET A 226 24.89 27.24 5.79
CA MET A 226 25.68 26.89 6.96
C MET A 226 26.45 28.08 7.51
N ASN A 227 27.09 28.88 6.66
CA ASN A 227 27.80 30.10 7.08
C ASN A 227 26.85 31.10 7.76
N ARG A 228 25.66 31.31 7.20
CA ARG A 228 24.63 32.17 7.80
C ARG A 228 24.16 31.64 9.15
N PHE A 229 23.94 30.34 9.23
CA PHE A 229 23.53 29.68 10.47
C PHE A 229 24.58 29.81 11.56
N SER A 230 25.85 29.49 11.27
CA SER A 230 26.96 29.64 12.22
C SER A 230 27.15 31.07 12.69
N ARG A 231 26.99 32.09 11.83
CA ARG A 231 27.04 33.50 12.25
C ARG A 231 25.89 33.90 13.19
N LYS A 232 24.71 33.33 12.98
CA LYS A 232 23.50 33.68 13.75
C LYS A 232 23.43 32.95 15.09
N TRP A 233 23.88 31.69 15.12
CA TRP A 233 23.68 30.79 16.24
C TRP A 233 24.98 30.31 16.92
N GLY A 234 26.15 30.48 16.32
CA GLY A 234 27.43 29.96 16.82
C GLY A 234 27.65 30.24 18.32
N ASP A 235 27.66 31.51 18.71
CA ASP A 235 27.86 31.91 20.12
C ASP A 235 26.81 31.30 21.06
N LYS A 236 25.54 31.27 20.64
CA LYS A 236 24.45 30.68 21.44
C LYS A 236 24.55 29.18 21.56
N ILE A 237 25.04 28.50 20.52
CA ILE A 237 25.26 27.06 20.51
C ILE A 237 26.42 26.71 21.46
N GLU A 238 27.48 27.52 21.47
CA GLU A 238 28.60 27.36 22.41
C GLU A 238 28.17 27.58 23.87
N GLU A 239 27.29 28.55 24.13
CA GLU A 239 26.83 28.88 25.48
C GLU A 239 25.71 27.95 26.00
N PHE A 240 24.72 27.62 25.15
CA PHE A 240 23.47 26.96 25.55
C PHE A 240 23.19 25.63 24.85
N GLY A 241 24.05 25.20 23.92
CA GLY A 241 23.86 23.99 23.12
C GLY A 241 23.03 24.19 21.84
N ILE A 242 23.06 23.18 20.97
CA ILE A 242 22.37 23.18 19.66
C ILE A 242 20.84 23.23 19.80
N GLU A 243 20.33 22.80 20.96
CA GLU A 243 18.93 22.82 21.35
C GLU A 243 18.31 24.21 21.22
N SER A 244 19.08 25.28 21.51
CA SER A 244 18.64 26.67 21.38
C SER A 244 18.19 27.03 19.95
N ALA A 245 18.90 26.51 18.95
CA ALA A 245 18.56 26.71 17.55
C ALA A 245 17.38 25.81 17.13
N ILE A 246 17.33 24.58 17.62
CA ILE A 246 16.23 23.63 17.35
C ILE A 246 14.89 24.17 17.89
N ASP A 247 14.89 24.74 19.09
CA ASP A 247 13.68 25.32 19.70
C ASP A 247 13.16 26.54 18.96
N SER A 248 14.05 27.27 18.28
CA SER A 248 13.66 28.37 17.40
C SER A 248 13.17 27.92 16.01
N GLN A 249 13.29 26.62 15.72
CA GLN A 249 13.04 25.99 14.41
C GLN A 249 13.90 26.54 13.26
N ASP A 250 14.99 27.25 13.56
CA ASP A 250 15.86 27.90 12.58
C ASP A 250 17.05 27.03 12.22
N ILE A 251 16.79 25.81 11.72
CA ILE A 251 17.82 24.84 11.33
C ILE A 251 17.90 24.74 9.79
N PRO A 252 19.09 24.85 9.18
CA PRO A 252 19.26 24.65 7.74
C PRO A 252 18.82 23.27 7.27
N GLU A 253 18.13 23.21 6.13
CA GLU A 253 17.63 21.97 5.52
C GLU A 253 18.72 20.89 5.31
N THR A 254 19.96 21.31 5.03
CA THR A 254 21.14 20.43 4.90
C THR A 254 21.42 19.60 6.17
N LEU A 255 21.08 20.13 7.35
CA LEU A 255 21.20 19.40 8.63
C LEU A 255 19.98 18.50 8.92
N LEU A 256 18.90 18.63 8.14
CA LEU A 256 17.62 17.92 8.33
C LEU A 256 17.36 16.86 7.25
N SER A 257 18.27 16.70 6.28
CA SER A 257 18.12 15.69 5.24
C SER A 257 18.33 14.28 5.80
N PRO A 258 17.39 13.33 5.60
CA PRO A 258 17.56 11.96 6.08
C PRO A 258 18.75 11.26 5.38
N ILE A 259 19.32 10.27 6.06
CA ILE A 259 20.51 9.56 5.56
C ILE A 259 20.14 8.50 4.51
N ARG A 260 19.04 7.79 4.73
CA ARG A 260 18.53 6.72 3.87
C ARG A 260 17.02 6.85 3.75
N LEU A 261 16.48 6.50 2.60
CA LEU A 261 15.06 6.52 2.32
C LEU A 261 14.64 5.17 1.75
N MET A 262 13.89 4.40 2.53
CA MET A 262 13.28 3.15 2.07
C MET A 262 11.91 3.43 1.46
N LEU A 263 11.69 2.95 0.25
CA LEU A 263 10.34 2.80 -0.27
C LEU A 263 9.84 1.41 0.12
N LEU A 264 8.84 1.36 1.01
CA LEU A 264 8.17 0.13 1.39
C LEU A 264 6.84 0.06 0.64
N ASN A 265 6.84 -0.69 -0.46
CA ASN A 265 5.74 -0.77 -1.40
C ASN A 265 4.83 -1.97 -1.09
N PHE A 266 3.57 -1.69 -0.75
CA PHE A 266 2.51 -2.67 -0.54
C PHE A 266 1.70 -2.90 -1.83
N ASN A 267 1.92 -2.11 -2.88
CA ASN A 267 1.34 -2.40 -4.18
C ASN A 267 2.13 -3.52 -4.85
N TYR A 268 1.42 -4.29 -5.67
CA TYR A 268 2.05 -5.27 -6.56
C TYR A 268 2.69 -4.60 -7.79
N THR A 269 2.21 -3.41 -8.15
CA THR A 269 2.71 -2.59 -9.26
C THR A 269 3.98 -1.82 -8.87
N ARG A 270 4.72 -1.36 -9.87
CA ARG A 270 6.00 -0.63 -9.72
C ARG A 270 5.89 0.88 -9.90
N THR A 271 4.71 1.47 -9.72
CA THR A 271 4.50 2.92 -9.87
C THR A 271 5.46 3.72 -8.99
N ALA A 272 5.61 3.30 -7.74
CA ALA A 272 6.41 4.00 -6.75
C ALA A 272 7.92 3.88 -7.01
N ASP A 273 8.37 2.81 -7.68
CA ASP A 273 9.78 2.61 -8.02
C ASP A 273 10.32 3.80 -8.82
N LEU A 274 9.49 4.35 -9.72
CA LEU A 274 9.86 5.48 -10.58
C LEU A 274 10.17 6.78 -9.83
N TYR A 275 9.82 6.86 -8.55
CA TYR A 275 10.12 8.03 -7.71
C TYR A 275 11.54 8.03 -7.15
N LEU A 276 12.21 6.87 -7.10
CA LEU A 276 13.54 6.71 -6.55
C LEU A 276 14.56 6.24 -7.61
N PRO A 277 15.86 6.51 -7.39
CA PRO A 277 16.91 6.02 -8.29
C PRO A 277 16.93 4.49 -8.35
N GLN A 278 16.97 3.95 -9.57
CA GLN A 278 17.06 2.50 -9.83
C GLN A 278 18.49 1.99 -9.99
N ASP A 279 19.51 2.87 -9.90
CA ASP A 279 20.91 2.47 -10.01
C ASP A 279 21.29 1.60 -8.80
N LYS A 280 21.84 0.41 -9.07
CA LYS A 280 22.36 -0.51 -8.04
C LYS A 280 23.40 0.13 -7.12
N LYS A 281 24.14 1.13 -7.61
CA LYS A 281 25.10 1.89 -6.79
C LYS A 281 24.40 2.68 -5.68
N LEU A 282 23.15 3.10 -5.90
CA LEU A 282 22.37 3.91 -4.97
C LEU A 282 21.44 3.10 -4.06
N ALA A 283 21.34 1.78 -4.28
CA ALA A 283 20.42 0.89 -3.56
C ALA A 283 20.62 0.85 -2.02
N TYR A 284 21.82 1.18 -1.53
CA TYR A 284 22.06 1.29 -0.08
C TYR A 284 21.29 2.47 0.54
N TRP A 285 21.28 3.62 -0.14
CA TRP A 285 20.61 4.85 0.30
C TRP A 285 19.13 4.85 -0.03
N PHE A 286 18.75 4.23 -1.14
CA PHE A 286 17.38 4.16 -1.64
C PHE A 286 16.90 2.71 -1.80
N PRO A 287 16.83 1.91 -0.73
CA PRO A 287 16.28 0.56 -0.84
C PRO A 287 14.79 0.61 -1.22
N ILE A 288 14.42 -0.22 -2.19
CA ILE A 288 13.02 -0.42 -2.61
C ILE A 288 12.63 -1.83 -2.21
N ASP A 289 11.67 -1.93 -1.30
CA ASP A 289 11.22 -3.18 -0.71
C ASP A 289 9.75 -3.42 -1.05
N HIS A 290 9.49 -4.43 -1.88
CA HIS A 290 8.14 -4.80 -2.33
C HIS A 290 7.59 -5.85 -1.38
N ILE A 291 6.98 -5.39 -0.28
CA ILE A 291 6.68 -6.25 0.88
C ILE A 291 5.73 -7.41 0.56
N HIS A 292 4.86 -7.23 -0.45
CA HIS A 292 3.93 -8.25 -0.94
C HIS A 292 4.39 -8.95 -2.23
N GLY A 293 5.65 -8.81 -2.62
CA GLY A 293 6.19 -9.40 -3.85
C GLY A 293 5.92 -8.54 -5.09
N GLN A 294 6.30 -9.05 -6.26
CA GLN A 294 6.28 -8.30 -7.52
C GLN A 294 5.61 -9.07 -8.65
N LEU A 295 4.92 -8.38 -9.56
CA LEU A 295 4.18 -9.00 -10.67
C LEU A 295 5.05 -9.80 -11.65
N ASN A 296 6.35 -9.49 -11.76
CA ASN A 296 7.28 -10.25 -12.60
C ASN A 296 7.74 -11.58 -11.96
N ASP A 297 7.49 -11.76 -10.66
CA ASP A 297 7.67 -13.00 -9.93
C ASP A 297 6.37 -13.35 -9.20
N PRO A 298 5.35 -13.89 -9.92
CA PRO A 298 4.05 -14.19 -9.34
C PRO A 298 4.08 -15.13 -8.13
N GLN A 299 5.14 -15.94 -7.97
CA GLN A 299 5.28 -16.83 -6.82
C GLN A 299 5.62 -16.06 -5.54
N SER A 300 6.27 -14.90 -5.65
CA SER A 300 6.57 -14.01 -4.53
C SER A 300 5.35 -13.28 -3.98
N ILE A 301 4.21 -13.29 -4.69
CA ILE A 301 3.03 -12.49 -4.34
C ILE A 301 2.41 -12.98 -3.03
N ILE A 302 2.37 -12.10 -2.03
CA ILE A 302 1.73 -12.31 -0.74
C ILE A 302 0.36 -11.61 -0.78
N PHE A 303 -0.68 -12.39 -1.04
CA PHE A 303 -2.08 -11.96 -1.01
C PHE A 303 -2.80 -12.79 0.05
N GLY A 304 -3.38 -12.15 1.06
CA GLY A 304 -3.86 -12.87 2.25
C GLY A 304 -4.29 -11.96 3.40
N TYR A 305 -4.55 -12.54 4.57
CA TYR A 305 -4.99 -11.78 5.75
C TYR A 305 -3.86 -11.68 6.79
N GLY A 306 -3.90 -10.72 7.71
CA GLY A 306 -2.76 -10.48 8.61
C GLY A 306 -3.08 -9.77 9.91
N ASP A 307 -4.29 -9.97 10.46
CA ASP A 307 -4.64 -9.47 11.79
C ASP A 307 -4.37 -10.54 12.87
N GLU A 308 -3.13 -10.64 13.33
CA GLU A 308 -2.78 -11.55 14.44
C GLU A 308 -3.25 -11.04 15.82
N LEU A 309 -3.67 -9.79 15.89
CA LEU A 309 -4.18 -9.16 17.10
C LEU A 309 -5.69 -9.44 17.29
N ASP A 310 -6.34 -10.02 16.28
CA ASP A 310 -7.74 -10.43 16.33
C ASP A 310 -7.96 -11.68 17.20
N ASP A 311 -9.06 -11.71 17.95
CA ASP A 311 -9.36 -12.84 18.83
C ASP A 311 -9.70 -14.11 18.05
N ASN A 312 -10.26 -14.00 16.83
CA ASN A 312 -10.53 -15.20 16.02
C ASN A 312 -9.25 -15.86 15.53
N TYR A 313 -8.18 -15.08 15.29
CA TYR A 313 -6.88 -15.67 14.94
C TYR A 313 -6.37 -16.60 16.04
N ARG A 314 -6.51 -16.20 17.31
CA ARG A 314 -6.15 -17.06 18.46
C ARG A 314 -6.96 -18.36 18.49
N ASN A 315 -8.19 -18.35 17.99
CA ASN A 315 -9.02 -19.55 17.87
C ASN A 315 -8.55 -20.42 16.71
N ILE A 316 -8.27 -19.83 15.55
CA ILE A 316 -7.72 -20.53 14.37
C ILE A 316 -6.43 -21.29 14.72
N VAL A 317 -5.49 -20.65 15.42
CA VAL A 317 -4.21 -21.28 15.79
C VAL A 317 -4.42 -22.53 16.67
N LYS A 318 -5.44 -22.54 17.53
CA LYS A 318 -5.74 -23.68 18.42
C LYS A 318 -6.32 -24.89 17.70
N LEU A 319 -6.85 -24.72 16.47
CA LEU A 319 -7.44 -25.82 15.70
C LEU A 319 -6.39 -26.83 15.21
N ASN A 320 -5.11 -26.46 15.18
CA ASN A 320 -4.02 -27.29 14.65
C ASN A 320 -4.29 -27.78 13.20
N ASN A 321 -4.97 -26.96 12.41
CA ASN A 321 -5.22 -27.20 10.98
C ASN A 321 -4.53 -26.11 10.15
N ASN A 322 -3.47 -26.52 9.43
CA ASN A 322 -2.64 -25.62 8.63
C ASN A 322 -3.38 -24.96 7.47
N GLU A 323 -4.51 -25.53 7.02
CA GLU A 323 -5.27 -24.96 5.91
C GLU A 323 -5.95 -23.64 6.29
N HIS A 324 -6.26 -23.41 7.57
CA HIS A 324 -6.69 -22.09 8.01
C HIS A 324 -5.56 -21.06 8.01
N LEU A 325 -4.32 -21.49 8.21
CA LEU A 325 -3.15 -20.61 8.27
C LEU A 325 -2.48 -20.41 6.90
N ARG A 326 -2.99 -21.05 5.84
CA ARG A 326 -2.33 -21.10 4.52
C ARG A 326 -2.03 -19.73 3.91
N ASN A 327 -2.95 -18.79 4.10
CA ASN A 327 -2.91 -17.45 3.50
C ASN A 327 -2.71 -16.34 4.54
N ILE A 328 -2.11 -16.65 5.68
CA ILE A 328 -1.73 -15.59 6.64
C ILE A 328 -0.43 -14.90 6.18
N LYS A 329 -0.47 -13.57 6.07
CA LYS A 329 0.66 -12.77 5.59
C LYS A 329 1.89 -12.89 6.48
N SER A 330 1.72 -12.91 7.81
CA SER A 330 2.83 -12.96 8.77
C SER A 330 3.73 -14.19 8.60
N ILE A 331 3.15 -15.35 8.30
CA ILE A 331 3.92 -16.57 7.96
C ILE A 331 4.50 -16.43 6.56
N ARG A 332 3.72 -15.93 5.59
CA ARG A 332 4.18 -15.77 4.20
C ARG A 332 5.32 -14.76 4.05
N TYR A 333 5.44 -13.78 4.94
CA TYR A 333 6.60 -12.88 5.02
C TYR A 333 7.93 -13.60 5.26
N LEU A 334 7.91 -14.83 5.77
CA LEU A 334 9.11 -15.67 5.94
C LEU A 334 9.53 -16.38 4.64
N GLU A 335 8.69 -16.40 3.61
CA GLU A 335 9.00 -17.01 2.31
C GLU A 335 9.96 -16.15 1.47
N THR A 336 10.14 -14.88 1.84
CA THR A 336 11.04 -13.94 1.14
C THR A 336 11.90 -13.15 2.12
N GLN A 337 12.89 -12.43 1.58
CA GLN A 337 13.82 -11.62 2.37
C GLN A 337 13.26 -10.22 2.71
N ASN A 338 12.12 -9.84 2.12
CA ASN A 338 11.56 -8.48 2.16
C ASN A 338 11.26 -8.03 3.59
N TYR A 339 10.48 -8.81 4.35
CA TYR A 339 10.18 -8.47 5.75
C TYR A 339 11.45 -8.33 6.61
N ARG A 340 12.46 -9.18 6.38
CA ARG A 340 13.75 -9.10 7.08
C ARG A 340 14.56 -7.87 6.66
N ASN A 341 14.45 -7.40 5.43
CA ASN A 341 15.08 -6.16 4.97
C ASN A 341 14.46 -4.95 5.67
N MET A 342 13.12 -4.91 5.76
CA MET A 342 12.39 -3.91 6.54
C MET A 342 12.85 -3.92 8.01
N LEU A 343 12.91 -5.10 8.65
CA LEU A 343 13.40 -5.23 10.04
C LEU A 343 14.83 -4.70 10.21
N ALA A 344 15.74 -5.06 9.30
CA ALA A 344 17.11 -4.59 9.32
C ALA A 344 17.19 -3.06 9.15
N PHE A 345 16.31 -2.47 8.36
CA PHE A 345 16.24 -1.02 8.17
C PHE A 345 15.78 -0.31 9.44
N ILE A 346 14.68 -0.76 10.07
CA ILE A 346 14.11 -0.11 11.26
C ILE A 346 14.99 -0.23 12.51
N GLU A 347 15.80 -1.28 12.61
CA GLU A 347 16.78 -1.45 13.70
C GLU A 347 18.06 -0.63 13.46
N SER A 348 18.36 -0.22 12.22
CA SER A 348 19.64 0.43 11.89
C SER A 348 19.77 1.88 12.41
N ALA A 349 18.66 2.62 12.50
CA ALA A 349 18.65 4.00 13.00
C ALA A 349 17.21 4.46 13.34
N PRO A 350 17.03 5.56 14.11
CA PRO A 350 15.77 6.31 14.16
C PRO A 350 15.21 6.61 12.76
N TYR A 351 13.88 6.58 12.59
CA TYR A 351 13.25 6.83 11.29
C TYR A 351 11.89 7.52 11.36
N GLN A 352 11.62 8.33 10.34
CA GLN A 352 10.32 8.94 10.07
C GLN A 352 9.55 8.10 9.04
N VAL A 353 8.24 7.95 9.24
CA VAL A 353 7.35 7.24 8.33
C VAL A 353 6.44 8.23 7.62
N TYR A 354 6.41 8.17 6.29
CA TYR A 354 5.42 8.85 5.45
C TYR A 354 4.43 7.82 4.91
N ILE A 355 3.14 8.05 5.13
CA ILE A 355 2.08 7.19 4.60
C ILE A 355 1.51 7.87 3.35
N MET A 356 1.75 7.28 2.19
CA MET A 356 1.31 7.79 0.89
C MET A 356 0.40 6.77 0.21
N GLY A 357 -0.92 6.97 0.33
CA GLY A 357 -1.90 6.14 -0.36
C GLY A 357 -2.05 4.71 0.20
N HIS A 358 -1.42 4.40 1.34
CA HIS A 358 -1.68 3.16 2.05
C HIS A 358 -2.93 3.31 2.95
N SER A 359 -3.83 2.32 2.94
CA SER A 359 -5.07 2.36 3.73
C SER A 359 -4.85 2.16 5.23
N CYS A 360 -3.73 1.54 5.61
CA CYS A 360 -3.43 1.11 6.98
C CYS A 360 -4.50 0.19 7.56
N GLY A 361 -5.15 -0.59 6.70
CA GLY A 361 -6.21 -1.54 7.05
C GLY A 361 -5.70 -2.77 7.81
N ASN A 362 -6.64 -3.62 8.22
CA ASN A 362 -6.37 -4.74 9.12
C ASN A 362 -5.52 -5.85 8.50
N SER A 363 -5.51 -6.00 7.16
CA SER A 363 -4.79 -7.09 6.49
C SER A 363 -3.27 -7.03 6.68
N ASP A 364 -2.71 -5.85 6.99
CA ASP A 364 -1.28 -5.64 7.23
C ASP A 364 -0.96 -5.23 8.68
N ARG A 365 -1.92 -5.42 9.59
CA ARG A 365 -1.87 -4.85 10.94
C ARG A 365 -0.65 -5.27 11.75
N THR A 366 -0.28 -6.55 11.72
CA THR A 366 0.91 -7.04 12.44
C THR A 366 2.19 -6.33 12.01
N LEU A 367 2.37 -6.12 10.70
CA LEU A 367 3.55 -5.46 10.15
C LEU A 367 3.54 -3.96 10.50
N LEU A 368 2.40 -3.30 10.31
CA LEU A 368 2.25 -1.88 10.63
C LEU A 368 2.44 -1.62 12.13
N ASN A 369 1.93 -2.48 13.01
CA ASN A 369 2.18 -2.40 14.44
C ASN A 369 3.68 -2.48 14.76
N THR A 370 4.37 -3.46 14.17
CA THR A 370 5.84 -3.61 14.32
C THR A 370 6.56 -2.33 13.92
N LEU A 371 6.17 -1.73 12.80
CA LEU A 371 6.78 -0.49 12.30
C LEU A 371 6.44 0.73 13.14
N PHE A 372 5.18 0.89 13.54
CA PHE A 372 4.65 2.10 14.18
C PHE A 372 4.97 2.15 15.68
N GLU A 373 5.07 1.01 16.36
CA GLU A 373 5.41 0.94 17.79
C GLU A 373 6.89 0.68 18.05
N HIS A 374 7.70 0.46 17.02
CA HIS A 374 9.15 0.29 17.17
C HIS A 374 9.79 1.47 17.92
N LYS A 375 10.79 1.19 18.77
CA LYS A 375 11.51 2.21 19.58
C LYS A 375 12.17 3.31 18.72
N ASN A 376 12.55 2.99 17.48
CA ASN A 376 13.20 3.91 16.55
C ASN A 376 12.21 4.70 15.67
N CYS A 377 10.91 4.42 15.71
CA CYS A 377 9.93 5.22 14.97
C CYS A 377 9.74 6.58 15.67
N ILE A 378 10.15 7.66 15.01
CA ILE A 378 10.14 9.01 15.61
C ILE A 378 9.00 9.90 15.12
N SER A 379 8.30 9.52 14.04
CA SER A 379 7.21 10.31 13.47
C SER A 379 6.45 9.49 12.42
N ILE A 380 5.14 9.69 12.31
CA ILE A 380 4.25 9.09 11.30
C ILE A 380 3.41 10.20 10.68
N LYS A 381 3.74 10.58 9.44
CA LYS A 381 3.03 11.63 8.68
C LYS A 381 2.10 11.01 7.63
N PRO A 382 0.78 11.10 7.81
CA PRO A 382 -0.17 10.72 6.78
C PRO A 382 -0.29 11.80 5.69
N PHE A 383 -0.19 11.40 4.43
CA PHE A 383 -0.62 12.20 3.29
C PHE A 383 -2.05 11.82 2.92
N TYR A 384 -2.93 12.81 2.78
CA TYR A 384 -4.37 12.60 2.62
C TYR A 384 -4.88 13.14 1.28
N HIS A 385 -6.01 12.65 0.82
CA HIS A 385 -6.68 13.16 -0.37
C HIS A 385 -7.74 14.17 0.02
N ARG A 386 -7.82 15.26 -0.76
CA ARG A 386 -8.90 16.24 -0.67
C ARG A 386 -9.76 16.13 -1.92
N GLN A 387 -11.07 16.04 -1.73
CA GLN A 387 -12.05 16.02 -2.81
C GLN A 387 -12.40 17.44 -3.28
N GLU A 388 -13.03 17.54 -4.44
CA GLU A 388 -13.44 18.83 -5.02
C GLU A 388 -14.44 19.58 -4.14
N ASP A 389 -15.28 18.86 -3.37
CA ASP A 389 -16.25 19.42 -2.42
C ASP A 389 -15.60 19.96 -1.12
N GLY A 390 -14.28 19.84 -1.00
CA GLY A 390 -13.49 20.27 0.17
C GLY A 390 -13.40 19.24 1.29
N SER A 391 -14.08 18.09 1.19
CA SER A 391 -13.92 16.97 2.13
C SER A 391 -12.55 16.29 1.97
N ASP A 392 -12.10 15.60 3.01
CA ASP A 392 -10.86 14.84 2.98
C ASP A 392 -10.92 13.53 3.76
N ASN A 393 -10.00 12.61 3.45
CA ASN A 393 -9.93 11.29 4.07
C ASN A 393 -8.92 11.22 5.25
N TYR A 394 -8.46 12.35 5.79
CA TYR A 394 -7.47 12.34 6.88
C TYR A 394 -7.98 11.57 8.11
N LEU A 395 -9.24 11.80 8.50
CA LEU A 395 -9.84 11.15 9.68
C LEU A 395 -9.89 9.63 9.51
N GLU A 396 -10.26 9.15 8.32
CA GLU A 396 -10.29 7.72 7.99
C GLU A 396 -8.88 7.10 8.11
N ILE A 397 -7.87 7.75 7.54
CA ILE A 397 -6.48 7.29 7.62
C ILE A 397 -6.03 7.19 9.08
N VAL A 398 -6.29 8.22 9.91
CA VAL A 398 -5.87 8.20 11.33
C VAL A 398 -6.64 7.17 12.15
N GLN A 399 -7.92 6.93 11.84
CA GLN A 399 -8.69 5.84 12.46
C GLN A 399 -8.14 4.47 12.09
N ASN A 400 -7.66 4.28 10.86
CA ASN A 400 -7.01 3.04 10.45
C ASN A 400 -5.65 2.89 11.15
N ILE A 401 -4.83 3.96 11.17
CA ILE A 401 -3.55 3.98 11.90
C ILE A 401 -3.76 3.62 13.37
N SER A 402 -4.76 4.17 14.06
CA SER A 402 -4.97 3.91 15.49
C SER A 402 -5.24 2.44 15.81
N ARG A 403 -5.88 1.68 14.89
CA ARG A 403 -6.08 0.23 15.06
C ARG A 403 -4.77 -0.56 15.05
N ASN A 404 -3.70 0.00 14.47
CA ASN A 404 -2.38 -0.60 14.43
C ASN A 404 -1.55 -0.34 15.70
N PHE A 405 -2.07 0.39 16.68
CA PHE A 405 -1.42 0.63 17.96
C PHE A 405 -2.03 -0.19 19.09
N THR A 406 -1.17 -0.65 20.00
CA THR A 406 -1.55 -1.18 21.31
C THR A 406 -1.38 -0.11 22.40
N ASP A 407 -0.52 0.89 22.21
CA ASP A 407 -0.34 2.05 23.08
C ASP A 407 -0.87 3.35 22.43
N MET A 408 -2.04 3.80 22.89
CA MET A 408 -2.67 5.03 22.40
C MET A 408 -1.95 6.32 22.80
N LYS A 409 -1.12 6.32 23.86
CA LYS A 409 -0.28 7.49 24.19
C LYS A 409 0.85 7.59 23.17
N LEU A 410 1.47 6.47 22.84
CA LEU A 410 2.52 6.40 21.81
C LEU A 410 1.99 6.83 20.45
N MET A 411 0.76 6.40 20.09
CA MET A 411 0.09 6.84 18.86
C MET A 411 -0.05 8.36 18.79
N ARG A 412 -0.55 9.00 19.86
CA ARG A 412 -0.74 10.47 19.89
C ARG A 412 0.57 11.25 19.88
N ASP A 413 1.67 10.65 20.34
CA ASP A 413 3.00 11.28 20.30
C ASP A 413 3.62 11.19 18.90
N ARG A 414 3.41 10.07 18.18
CA ARG A 414 4.06 9.81 16.89
C ARG A 414 3.29 10.27 15.66
N VAL A 415 1.95 10.21 15.71
CA VAL A 415 1.13 10.57 14.55
C VAL A 415 1.07 12.09 14.42
N VAL A 416 1.56 12.59 13.31
CA VAL A 416 1.65 14.03 13.02
C VAL A 416 0.27 14.66 12.95
N ASN A 417 0.13 15.88 13.48
CA ASN A 417 -1.12 16.63 13.43
C ASN A 417 -1.51 16.99 11.98
N LYS A 418 -2.81 16.96 11.67
CA LYS A 418 -3.38 17.36 10.37
C LYS A 418 -2.85 18.70 9.86
N THR A 419 -2.64 19.69 10.73
CA THR A 419 -2.17 21.02 10.35
C THR A 419 -0.76 21.03 9.76
N LEU A 420 0.01 19.97 10.02
CA LEU A 420 1.36 19.74 9.49
C LEU A 420 1.38 18.68 8.37
N CYS A 421 0.23 18.07 8.07
CA CYS A 421 0.09 17.07 7.03
C CYS A 421 -0.27 17.72 5.68
N GLU A 422 0.08 17.03 4.60
CA GLU A 422 -0.07 17.53 3.24
C GLU A 422 -0.95 16.61 2.41
N THR A 423 -1.51 17.14 1.33
CA THR A 423 -2.29 16.32 0.40
C THR A 423 -1.39 15.43 -0.44
N LEU A 424 -1.86 14.24 -0.81
CA LEU A 424 -1.18 13.35 -1.76
C LEU A 424 -1.40 13.81 -3.20
#